data_AF-A0A3C0HJS6-F1
#
_entry.id   AF-A0A3C0HJS6-F1
#
_cell.length_a   1.000
_cell.length_b   1.000
_cell.length_c   1.000
_cell.angle_alpha   90.00
_cell.angle_beta   90.00
_cell.angle_gamma   90.00
#
_symmetry.space_group_name_H-M   'P 1'
#
loop_
_entity.id
_entity.type
_entity.pdbx_description
1 polymer ?
#
loop_
_entity_poly.entity_id
_entity_poly.type
_entity_poly.pdbx_seq_one_letter_code
_entity_poly.pdbx_strand_id
1 'polypeptide(L)'
;VIDLNFYPIPEAAASNAQWRPVGLGLMGLQDVFFALRLPFDSDEAKALSTRISAEIYFHALSASCELAEAKGAHPAYLDTHAAQGRLQFDLWNVPTDEPRWAALKERIAAHGLRNSLLIAIAPTATIASIAGCYECIEPQVSNLFKRETLSGDFLQVNRHLVDELKRLGLWTPDVRDRIKQADGSIAAIAEIPDALRRVYRTAWELPMRALIDLQAARGPYIDQSASLNL
;
A
#
# COMPACT_ATOMS: atom_id res chain seq x y z
N VAL A 1 -16.87 -12.81 5.29
CA VAL A 1 -17.49 -11.49 5.53
C VAL A 1 -18.77 -11.34 4.74
N ILE A 2 -18.75 -11.33 3.39
CA ILE A 2 -19.96 -11.14 2.56
C ILE A 2 -21.15 -12.01 2.99
N ASP A 3 -20.96 -13.32 3.17
CA ASP A 3 -22.08 -14.23 3.47
C ASP A 3 -22.57 -14.16 4.94
N LEU A 4 -21.77 -13.57 5.84
CA LEU A 4 -22.06 -13.51 7.28
C LEU A 4 -22.47 -12.11 7.75
N ASN A 5 -22.27 -11.10 6.91
CA ASN A 5 -22.46 -9.71 7.30
C ASN A 5 -23.95 -9.41 7.49
N PHE A 6 -24.27 -8.62 8.52
CA PHE A 6 -25.60 -8.04 8.65
C PHE A 6 -25.72 -6.83 7.72
N TYR A 7 -26.72 -6.85 6.84
CA TYR A 7 -26.99 -5.75 5.91
C TYR A 7 -28.17 -4.93 6.41
N PRO A 8 -27.98 -3.62 6.67
CA PRO A 8 -29.04 -2.77 7.19
C PRO A 8 -30.14 -2.45 6.17
N ILE A 9 -29.81 -2.55 4.87
CA ILE A 9 -30.76 -2.33 3.77
C ILE A 9 -30.68 -3.49 2.76
N PRO A 10 -31.82 -3.94 2.19
CA PRO A 10 -31.88 -5.08 1.26
C PRO A 10 -31.02 -4.89 0.00
N GLU A 11 -30.92 -3.67 -0.50
CA GLU A 11 -30.16 -3.33 -1.71
C GLU A 11 -28.67 -3.61 -1.54
N ALA A 12 -28.12 -3.37 -0.33
CA ALA A 12 -26.73 -3.66 -0.02
C ALA A 12 -26.47 -5.18 0.03
N ALA A 13 -27.41 -5.96 0.59
CA ALA A 13 -27.33 -7.42 0.60
C ALA A 13 -27.37 -7.99 -0.83
N ALA A 14 -28.31 -7.50 -1.65
CA ALA A 14 -28.48 -7.92 -3.04
C ALA A 14 -27.21 -7.61 -3.87
N SER A 15 -26.68 -6.39 -3.74
CA SER A 15 -25.45 -5.98 -4.44
C SER A 15 -24.25 -6.86 -4.06
N ASN A 16 -24.01 -7.06 -2.77
CA ASN A 16 -22.89 -7.90 -2.31
C ASN A 16 -23.06 -9.38 -2.68
N ALA A 17 -24.28 -9.91 -2.70
CA ALA A 17 -24.53 -11.28 -3.12
C ALA A 17 -24.25 -11.46 -4.63
N GLN A 18 -24.63 -10.48 -5.46
CA GLN A 18 -24.49 -10.51 -6.91
C GLN A 18 -23.04 -10.32 -7.38
N TRP A 19 -22.34 -9.33 -6.83
CA TRP A 19 -21.01 -8.91 -7.30
C TRP A 19 -19.88 -9.44 -6.42
N ARG A 20 -20.15 -9.64 -5.13
CA ARG A 20 -19.18 -10.12 -4.14
C ARG A 20 -17.85 -9.33 -4.11
N PRO A 21 -17.85 -7.98 -4.21
CA PRO A 21 -16.62 -7.21 -4.20
C PRO A 21 -15.94 -7.27 -2.83
N VAL A 22 -14.62 -7.22 -2.83
CA VAL A 22 -13.79 -7.05 -1.61
C VAL A 22 -12.74 -5.97 -1.84
N GLY A 23 -12.13 -5.48 -0.77
CA GLY A 23 -11.07 -4.48 -0.83
C GLY A 23 -9.86 -4.93 -0.03
N LEU A 24 -8.91 -5.57 -0.70
CA LEU A 24 -7.60 -5.87 -0.14
C LEU A 24 -6.68 -4.66 -0.37
N GLY A 25 -6.24 -4.06 0.74
CA GLY A 25 -5.24 -3.01 0.74
C GLY A 25 -3.87 -3.51 1.22
N LEU A 26 -2.97 -2.56 1.48
CA LEU A 26 -1.70 -2.79 2.14
C LEU A 26 -1.41 -1.63 3.09
N MET A 27 -0.51 -1.84 4.05
CA MET A 27 0.04 -0.82 4.94
C MET A 27 1.53 -1.07 5.16
N GLY A 28 2.27 -0.06 5.63
CA GLY A 28 3.69 -0.16 5.91
C GLY A 28 4.59 -0.08 4.68
N LEU A 29 4.14 0.53 3.57
CA LEU A 29 5.01 0.72 2.40
C LEU A 29 6.27 1.54 2.73
N GLN A 30 6.11 2.60 3.51
CA GLN A 30 7.23 3.43 3.97
C GLN A 30 8.21 2.64 4.87
N ASP A 31 7.73 1.68 5.68
CA ASP A 31 8.61 0.80 6.47
C ASP A 31 9.51 -0.05 5.59
N VAL A 32 8.97 -0.57 4.48
CA VAL A 32 9.75 -1.35 3.50
C VAL A 32 10.85 -0.48 2.90
N PHE A 33 10.52 0.75 2.52
CA PHE A 33 11.50 1.68 1.96
C PHE A 33 12.57 2.07 2.98
N PHE A 34 12.22 2.25 4.25
CA PHE A 34 13.22 2.44 5.30
C PHE A 34 14.14 1.24 5.48
N ALA A 35 13.57 0.04 5.59
CA ALA A 35 14.34 -1.19 5.79
C ALA A 35 15.35 -1.43 4.66
N LEU A 36 15.00 -1.03 3.44
CA LEU A 36 15.84 -1.17 2.25
C LEU A 36 16.64 0.10 1.92
N ARG A 37 16.52 1.16 2.72
CA ARG A 37 17.11 2.49 2.50
C ARG A 37 16.84 3.07 1.12
N LEU A 38 15.59 2.96 0.66
CA LEU A 38 15.12 3.52 -0.59
C LEU A 38 14.49 4.90 -0.33
N PRO A 39 14.97 5.98 -0.98
CA PRO A 39 14.22 7.23 -1.02
C PRO A 39 12.85 7.01 -1.65
N PHE A 40 11.82 7.63 -1.08
CA PHE A 40 10.44 7.40 -1.51
C PHE A 40 10.20 7.72 -2.99
N ASP A 41 10.86 8.75 -3.52
CA ASP A 41 10.79 9.23 -4.90
C ASP A 41 11.85 8.60 -5.84
N SER A 42 12.54 7.54 -5.39
CA SER A 42 13.52 6.83 -6.23
C SER A 42 12.83 5.91 -7.25
N ASP A 43 13.50 5.66 -8.37
CA ASP A 43 13.02 4.70 -9.37
C ASP A 43 12.96 3.27 -8.79
N GLU A 44 13.87 2.93 -7.88
CA GLU A 44 13.88 1.66 -7.17
C GLU A 44 12.66 1.50 -6.24
N ALA A 45 12.29 2.54 -5.50
CA ALA A 45 11.08 2.55 -4.67
C ALA A 45 9.81 2.38 -5.52
N LYS A 46 9.75 3.09 -6.67
CA LYS A 46 8.65 2.96 -7.64
C LYS A 46 8.56 1.55 -8.22
N ALA A 47 9.68 0.97 -8.65
CA ALA A 47 9.73 -0.39 -9.17
C ALA A 47 9.29 -1.42 -8.11
N LEU A 48 9.76 -1.26 -6.87
CA LEU A 48 9.39 -2.14 -5.77
C LEU A 48 7.90 -2.03 -5.40
N SER A 49 7.36 -0.82 -5.28
CA SER A 49 5.93 -0.58 -5.01
C SER A 49 5.03 -1.19 -6.08
N THR A 50 5.43 -1.04 -7.35
CA THR A 50 4.74 -1.63 -8.50
C THR A 50 4.75 -3.14 -8.41
N ARG A 51 5.92 -3.76 -8.14
CA ARG A 51 6.05 -5.20 -7.98
C ARG A 51 5.21 -5.74 -6.82
N ILE A 52 5.23 -5.08 -5.66
CA ILE A 52 4.40 -5.47 -4.50
C ILE A 52 2.91 -5.49 -4.91
N SER A 53 2.46 -4.48 -5.64
CA SER A 53 1.07 -4.39 -6.09
C SER A 53 0.73 -5.46 -7.12
N ALA A 54 1.65 -5.78 -8.03
CA ALA A 54 1.51 -6.88 -8.99
C ALA A 54 1.39 -8.24 -8.28
N GLU A 55 2.23 -8.52 -7.27
CA GLU A 55 2.16 -9.75 -6.47
C GLU A 55 0.84 -9.86 -5.69
N ILE A 56 0.41 -8.77 -5.05
CA ILE A 56 -0.87 -8.74 -4.32
C ILE A 56 -2.03 -9.05 -5.29
N TYR A 57 -2.07 -8.42 -6.46
CA TYR A 57 -3.12 -8.64 -7.44
C TYR A 57 -3.11 -10.07 -7.98
N PHE A 58 -1.93 -10.61 -8.30
CA PHE A 58 -1.76 -11.99 -8.78
C PHE A 58 -2.34 -12.99 -7.78
N HIS A 59 -1.97 -12.85 -6.50
CA HIS A 59 -2.41 -13.76 -5.46
C HIS A 59 -3.88 -13.58 -5.08
N ALA A 60 -4.40 -12.34 -5.12
CA ALA A 60 -5.82 -12.09 -4.89
C ALA A 60 -6.70 -12.72 -5.98
N LEU A 61 -6.31 -12.57 -7.26
CA LEU A 61 -6.99 -13.22 -8.38
C LEU A 61 -6.90 -14.74 -8.29
N SER A 62 -5.72 -15.28 -7.96
CA SER A 62 -5.52 -16.72 -7.79
C SER A 62 -6.44 -17.29 -6.71
N ALA A 63 -6.48 -16.65 -5.53
CA ALA A 63 -7.35 -17.07 -4.43
C ALA A 63 -8.84 -16.95 -4.80
N SER A 64 -9.23 -15.91 -5.54
CA SER A 64 -10.62 -15.75 -6.01
C SER A 64 -11.01 -16.80 -7.05
N CYS A 65 -10.09 -17.20 -7.93
CA CYS A 65 -10.26 -18.30 -8.87
C CYS A 65 -10.39 -19.65 -8.15
N GLU A 66 -9.54 -19.94 -7.16
CA GLU A 66 -9.64 -21.14 -6.32
C GLU A 66 -10.99 -21.23 -5.58
N LEU A 67 -11.49 -20.09 -5.09
CA LEU A 67 -12.83 -20.04 -4.50
C LEU A 67 -13.94 -20.25 -5.54
N ALA A 68 -13.74 -19.82 -6.78
CA ALA A 68 -14.68 -20.05 -7.87
C ALA A 68 -14.69 -21.53 -8.29
N GLU A 69 -13.53 -22.18 -8.35
CA GLU A 69 -13.41 -23.63 -8.55
C GLU A 69 -14.22 -24.41 -7.50
N ALA A 70 -14.12 -24.02 -6.22
CA ALA A 70 -14.78 -24.72 -5.13
C ALA A 70 -16.27 -24.37 -4.96
N LYS A 71 -16.69 -23.14 -5.29
CA LYS A 71 -18.02 -22.60 -4.92
C LYS A 71 -18.80 -21.99 -6.08
N GLY A 72 -18.26 -22.04 -7.29
CA GLY A 72 -18.73 -21.30 -8.45
C GLY A 72 -18.29 -19.83 -8.44
N ALA A 73 -18.19 -19.24 -9.63
CA ALA A 73 -17.96 -17.80 -9.80
C ALA A 73 -19.07 -16.95 -9.15
N HIS A 74 -18.83 -15.64 -8.97
CA HIS A 74 -19.91 -14.74 -8.55
C HIS A 74 -21.01 -14.66 -9.63
N PRO A 75 -22.28 -14.43 -9.25
CA PRO A 75 -23.41 -14.46 -10.19
C PRO A 75 -23.25 -13.59 -11.44
N ALA A 76 -22.67 -12.39 -11.30
CA ALA A 76 -22.46 -11.45 -12.40
C ALA A 76 -21.11 -11.59 -13.13
N TYR A 77 -20.42 -12.73 -13.03
CA TYR A 77 -19.07 -12.89 -13.61
C TYR A 77 -19.03 -12.66 -15.12
N LEU A 78 -20.02 -13.16 -15.86
CA LEU A 78 -20.08 -13.03 -17.32
C LEU A 78 -20.19 -11.57 -17.80
N ASP A 79 -20.59 -10.65 -16.92
CA ASP A 79 -20.70 -9.22 -17.21
C ASP A 79 -19.36 -8.48 -17.03
N THR A 80 -18.29 -9.16 -16.61
CA THR A 80 -17.01 -8.53 -16.26
C THR A 80 -15.99 -8.52 -17.40
N HIS A 81 -15.01 -7.62 -17.32
CA HIS A 81 -13.84 -7.64 -18.20
C HIS A 81 -13.01 -8.92 -18.04
N ALA A 82 -12.96 -9.49 -16.83
CA ALA A 82 -12.23 -10.74 -16.57
C ALA A 82 -12.84 -11.92 -17.33
N ALA A 83 -14.17 -11.98 -17.50
CA ALA A 83 -14.83 -12.97 -18.36
C ALA A 83 -14.48 -12.82 -19.85
N GLN A 84 -14.00 -11.65 -20.25
CA GLN A 84 -13.49 -11.38 -21.60
C GLN A 84 -11.97 -11.57 -21.70
N GLY A 85 -11.33 -12.14 -20.67
CA GLY A 85 -9.88 -12.36 -20.61
C GLY A 85 -9.05 -11.10 -20.34
N ARG A 86 -9.68 -9.98 -19.96
CA ARG A 86 -9.03 -8.70 -19.65
C ARG A 86 -8.97 -8.47 -18.15
N LEU A 87 -7.76 -8.37 -17.62
CA LEU A 87 -7.45 -8.00 -16.25
C LEU A 87 -7.08 -6.52 -16.18
N GLN A 88 -6.88 -5.99 -14.96
CA GLN A 88 -6.70 -4.56 -14.76
C GLN A 88 -5.54 -3.98 -15.58
N PHE A 89 -4.38 -4.64 -15.64
CA PHE A 89 -3.24 -4.13 -16.39
C PHE A 89 -3.49 -4.08 -17.90
N ASP A 90 -4.36 -4.96 -18.44
CA ASP A 90 -4.76 -4.90 -19.84
C ASP A 90 -5.58 -3.63 -20.12
N LEU A 91 -6.42 -3.20 -19.17
CA LEU A 91 -7.21 -1.97 -19.28
C LEU A 91 -6.35 -0.70 -19.25
N TRP A 92 -5.13 -0.82 -18.72
CA TRP A 92 -4.12 0.24 -18.70
C TRP A 92 -3.10 0.12 -19.86
N ASN A 93 -3.25 -0.88 -20.74
CA ASN A 93 -2.30 -1.20 -21.81
C ASN A 93 -0.88 -1.48 -21.28
N VAL A 94 -0.77 -2.08 -20.09
CA VAL A 94 0.51 -2.47 -19.50
C VAL A 94 0.78 -3.95 -19.83
N PRO A 95 1.83 -4.26 -20.59
CA PRO A 95 2.17 -5.63 -20.94
C PRO A 95 2.66 -6.39 -19.69
N THR A 96 2.27 -7.66 -19.61
CA THR A 96 2.78 -8.59 -18.61
C THR A 96 3.35 -9.82 -19.33
N ASP A 97 4.67 -9.84 -19.52
CA ASP A 97 5.35 -10.91 -20.27
C ASP A 97 5.62 -12.16 -19.40
N GLU A 98 5.07 -12.21 -18.19
CA GLU A 98 5.32 -13.32 -17.28
C GLU A 98 4.37 -14.50 -17.54
N PRO A 99 4.89 -15.73 -17.79
CA PRO A 99 4.08 -16.91 -18.07
C PRO A 99 3.00 -17.21 -17.02
N ARG A 100 3.23 -16.81 -15.77
CA ARG A 100 2.26 -16.99 -14.68
C ARG A 100 0.94 -16.26 -14.94
N TRP A 101 0.95 -15.10 -15.60
CA TRP A 101 -0.27 -14.34 -15.90
C TRP A 101 -1.10 -15.02 -16.98
N ALA A 102 -0.45 -15.58 -18.00
CA ALA A 102 -1.12 -16.37 -19.02
C ALA A 102 -1.80 -17.60 -18.39
N ALA A 103 -1.07 -18.36 -17.56
CA ALA A 103 -1.62 -19.52 -16.86
C ALA A 103 -2.79 -19.15 -15.93
N LEU A 104 -2.69 -18.01 -15.23
CA LEU A 104 -3.78 -17.52 -14.39
C LEU A 104 -5.00 -17.09 -15.21
N LYS A 105 -4.82 -16.40 -16.34
CA LYS A 105 -5.91 -16.03 -17.26
C LYS A 105 -6.63 -17.27 -17.81
N GLU A 106 -5.90 -18.33 -18.15
CA GLU A 106 -6.50 -19.61 -18.59
C GLU A 106 -7.35 -20.24 -17.49
N ARG A 107 -6.84 -20.29 -16.24
CA ARG A 107 -7.61 -20.78 -15.09
C ARG A 107 -8.87 -19.94 -14.83
N ILE A 108 -8.75 -18.62 -14.89
CA ILE A 108 -9.87 -17.70 -14.74
C ILE A 108 -10.89 -17.91 -15.86
N ALA A 109 -10.46 -18.13 -17.11
CA ALA A 109 -11.38 -18.42 -18.20
C ALA A 109 -12.14 -19.75 -18.00
N ALA A 110 -11.48 -20.75 -17.39
CA ALA A 110 -12.10 -22.06 -17.13
C ALA A 110 -13.06 -22.06 -15.93
N HIS A 111 -12.78 -21.28 -14.88
CA HIS A 111 -13.48 -21.38 -13.59
C HIS A 111 -14.18 -20.10 -13.14
N GLY A 112 -13.80 -18.96 -13.70
CA GLY A 112 -14.24 -17.63 -13.31
C GLY A 112 -13.59 -17.13 -12.01
N LEU A 113 -14.17 -16.05 -11.47
CA LEU A 113 -13.73 -15.44 -10.20
C LEU A 113 -14.86 -15.44 -9.19
N ARG A 114 -14.55 -15.61 -7.90
CA ARG A 114 -15.54 -15.55 -6.82
C ARG A 114 -15.89 -14.12 -6.42
N ASN A 115 -15.09 -13.13 -6.83
CA ASN A 115 -15.22 -11.73 -6.47
C ASN A 115 -15.08 -10.87 -7.73
N SER A 116 -15.93 -9.86 -7.90
CA SER A 116 -15.88 -8.96 -9.05
C SER A 116 -14.71 -7.98 -9.01
N LEU A 117 -14.34 -7.54 -7.82
CA LEU A 117 -13.26 -6.59 -7.52
C LEU A 117 -12.54 -7.03 -6.26
N LEU A 118 -11.23 -6.81 -6.21
CA LEU A 118 -10.35 -7.42 -5.21
C LEU A 118 -9.50 -6.40 -4.47
N ILE A 119 -8.95 -5.39 -5.15
CA ILE A 119 -7.88 -4.55 -4.62
C ILE A 119 -8.37 -3.11 -4.47
N ALA A 120 -8.38 -2.65 -3.22
CA ALA A 120 -8.64 -1.27 -2.86
C ALA A 120 -7.74 -0.87 -1.69
N ILE A 121 -6.91 0.14 -1.89
CA ILE A 121 -6.01 0.62 -0.83
C ILE A 121 -6.72 1.75 -0.09
N ALA A 122 -7.38 1.37 1.00
CA ALA A 122 -8.05 2.28 1.92
C ALA A 122 -7.09 2.83 2.99
N PRO A 123 -7.45 3.92 3.69
CA PRO A 123 -6.68 4.41 4.84
C PRO A 123 -6.62 3.35 5.94
N THR A 124 -5.46 3.22 6.57
CA THR A 124 -5.21 2.17 7.57
C THR A 124 -4.90 2.71 8.95
N ALA A 125 -5.17 4.00 9.24
CA ALA A 125 -4.83 4.71 10.48
C ALA A 125 -4.84 3.84 11.75
N THR A 126 -6.00 3.29 12.10
CA THR A 126 -6.15 2.50 13.32
C THR A 126 -5.35 1.19 13.27
N ILE A 127 -5.46 0.43 12.17
CA ILE A 127 -4.82 -0.90 12.08
C ILE A 127 -3.30 -0.82 11.88
N ALA A 128 -2.80 0.24 11.26
CA ALA A 128 -1.37 0.50 11.11
C ALA A 128 -0.75 0.87 12.45
N SER A 129 -1.43 1.69 13.25
CA SER A 129 -1.05 2.00 14.64
C SER A 129 -1.02 0.74 15.52
N ILE A 130 -2.03 -0.13 15.42
CA ILE A 130 -2.05 -1.43 16.12
C ILE A 130 -0.88 -2.33 15.69
N ALA A 131 -0.62 -2.41 14.38
CA ALA A 131 0.47 -3.21 13.82
C ALA A 131 1.87 -2.60 14.05
N GLY A 132 1.95 -1.33 14.44
CA GLY A 132 3.21 -0.61 14.61
C GLY A 132 3.95 -0.34 13.30
N CYS A 133 3.21 -0.02 12.23
CA CYS A 133 3.73 0.33 10.91
C CYS A 133 3.12 1.65 10.40
N TYR A 134 3.68 2.19 9.33
CA TYR A 134 3.16 3.40 8.67
C TYR A 134 1.89 3.12 7.87
N GLU A 135 1.09 4.16 7.68
CA GLU A 135 -0.20 4.06 7.03
C GLU A 135 -0.07 3.76 5.53
N CYS A 136 -0.93 2.85 5.08
CA CYS A 136 -1.16 2.51 3.68
C CYS A 136 0.10 2.47 2.80
N ILE A 137 0.14 3.40 1.86
CA ILE A 137 1.11 3.63 0.80
C ILE A 137 1.74 5.02 0.93
N GLU A 138 1.53 5.70 2.05
CA GLU A 138 1.88 7.11 2.23
C GLU A 138 3.32 7.26 2.73
N PRO A 139 4.03 8.33 2.32
CA PRO A 139 5.28 8.68 2.97
C PRO A 139 5.02 9.13 4.41
N GLN A 140 6.02 9.02 5.30
CA GLN A 140 5.80 9.54 6.65
C GLN A 140 5.63 11.05 6.65
N VAL A 141 4.61 11.54 7.34
CA VAL A 141 4.30 12.99 7.44
C VAL A 141 5.38 13.75 8.21
N SER A 142 5.98 13.13 9.23
CA SER A 142 7.10 13.67 10.00
C SER A 142 7.97 12.53 10.51
N ASN A 143 9.23 12.77 10.88
CA ASN A 143 9.99 11.83 11.71
C ASN A 143 9.79 12.06 13.21
N LEU A 144 8.91 12.97 13.61
CA LEU A 144 8.57 13.29 14.99
C LEU A 144 7.05 13.21 15.17
N PHE A 145 6.61 12.37 16.11
CA PHE A 145 5.21 12.12 16.39
C PHE A 145 4.90 12.44 17.84
N LYS A 146 3.73 13.02 18.09
CA LYS A 146 3.18 13.16 19.42
C LYS A 146 2.35 11.93 19.74
N ARG A 147 2.68 11.23 20.82
CA ARG A 147 1.90 10.11 21.34
C ARG A 147 1.27 10.51 22.68
N GLU A 148 -0.05 10.63 22.68
CA GLU A 148 -0.82 10.94 23.87
C GLU A 148 -1.05 9.66 24.67
N THR A 149 -0.79 9.71 25.97
CA THR A 149 -1.02 8.59 26.91
C THR A 149 -1.74 9.11 28.15
N LEU A 150 -2.24 8.21 28.99
CA LEU A 150 -2.81 8.58 30.29
C LEU A 150 -1.84 9.33 31.20
N SER A 151 -0.53 9.19 30.98
CA SER A 151 0.54 9.84 31.75
C SER A 151 1.05 11.13 31.12
N GLY A 152 0.41 11.61 30.05
CA GLY A 152 0.77 12.82 29.32
C GLY A 152 1.25 12.56 27.90
N ASP A 153 1.81 13.61 27.31
CA ASP A 153 2.20 13.66 25.90
C ASP A 153 3.69 13.35 25.73
N PHE A 154 3.99 12.37 24.89
CA PHE A 154 5.37 11.96 24.61
C PHE A 154 5.72 12.22 23.15
N LEU A 155 6.83 12.92 22.92
CA LEU A 155 7.42 13.04 21.59
C LEU A 155 8.21 11.78 21.26
N GLN A 156 7.85 11.13 20.16
CA GLN A 156 8.47 9.94 19.64
C GLN A 156 9.11 10.23 18.29
N VAL A 157 10.41 9.95 18.15
CA VAL A 157 11.09 10.02 16.85
C VAL A 157 10.90 8.70 16.11
N ASN A 158 10.79 8.76 14.78
CA ASN A 158 10.74 7.62 13.88
C ASN A 158 11.78 6.55 14.27
N ARG A 159 11.30 5.36 14.65
CA ARG A 159 12.15 4.28 15.15
C ARG A 159 13.25 3.89 14.16
N HIS A 160 12.93 3.82 12.87
CA HIS A 160 13.90 3.47 11.83
C HIS A 160 15.04 4.50 11.78
N LEU A 161 14.72 5.79 11.87
CA LEU A 161 15.73 6.85 11.91
C LEU A 161 16.58 6.77 13.18
N VAL A 162 15.96 6.56 14.34
CA VAL A 162 16.68 6.40 15.61
C VAL A 162 17.70 5.27 15.53
N ASP A 163 17.28 4.11 15.02
CA ASP A 163 18.13 2.93 14.92
C ASP A 163 19.31 3.16 13.97
N GLU A 164 19.08 3.86 12.84
CA GLU A 164 20.17 4.22 11.94
C GLU A 164 21.14 5.24 12.52
N LEU A 165 20.64 6.28 13.19
CA LEU A 165 21.49 7.27 13.83
C LEU A 165 22.30 6.64 14.98
N LYS A 166 21.72 5.69 15.73
CA LYS A 166 22.47 4.93 16.75
C LYS A 166 23.58 4.10 16.12
N ARG A 167 23.29 3.39 15.02
CA ARG A 167 24.27 2.56 14.30
C ARG A 167 25.44 3.38 13.77
N LEU A 168 25.18 4.64 13.39
CA LEU A 168 26.19 5.58 12.92
C LEU A 168 26.88 6.37 14.05
N GLY A 169 26.48 6.19 15.30
CA GLY A 169 26.99 7.00 16.43
C GLY A 169 26.53 8.47 16.42
N LEU A 170 25.51 8.79 15.61
CA LEU A 170 24.95 10.13 15.42
C LEU A 170 23.74 10.42 16.31
N TRP A 171 23.27 9.45 17.11
CA TRP A 171 22.15 9.64 18.04
C TRP A 171 22.58 10.36 19.33
N THR A 172 23.00 11.61 19.19
CA THR A 172 23.47 12.48 20.29
C THR A 172 22.34 13.38 20.82
N PRO A 173 22.46 13.94 22.04
CA PRO A 173 21.50 14.93 22.54
C PRO A 173 21.30 16.13 21.59
N ASP A 174 22.38 16.65 21.01
CA ASP A 174 22.34 17.77 20.07
C ASP A 174 21.54 17.43 18.79
N VAL A 175 21.84 16.29 18.15
CA VAL A 175 21.10 15.85 16.96
C VAL A 175 19.63 15.63 17.28
N ARG A 176 19.32 15.02 18.43
CA ARG A 176 17.93 14.82 18.89
C ARG A 176 17.18 16.13 19.07
N ASP A 177 17.82 17.14 19.64
CA ASP A 177 17.18 18.42 19.88
C ASP A 177 16.99 19.21 18.57
N ARG A 178 17.92 19.11 17.62
CA ARG A 178 17.77 19.68 16.28
C ARG A 178 16.64 19.01 15.48
N ILE A 179 16.47 17.68 15.58
CA ILE A 179 15.33 16.97 14.98
C ILE A 179 14.01 17.49 15.55
N LYS A 180 13.93 17.73 16.87
CA LYS A 180 12.72 18.29 17.50
C LYS A 180 12.45 19.73 17.06
N GLN A 181 13.48 20.58 17.03
CA GLN A 181 13.38 21.97 16.61
C GLN A 181 12.97 22.12 15.14
N ALA A 182 13.31 21.13 14.31
CA ALA A 182 12.93 21.07 12.90
C ALA A 182 11.63 20.26 12.66
N ASP A 183 10.82 20.04 13.71
CA ASP A 183 9.54 19.30 13.64
C ASP A 183 9.64 17.93 12.94
N GLY A 184 10.78 17.25 13.12
CA GLY A 184 11.06 15.94 12.54
C GLY A 184 11.75 15.96 11.17
N SER A 185 12.01 17.11 10.55
CA SER A 185 12.91 17.18 9.40
C SER A 185 14.36 16.93 9.81
N ILE A 186 15.12 16.24 8.97
CA ILE A 186 16.57 16.06 9.13
C ILE A 186 17.39 16.71 8.02
N ALA A 187 16.75 17.42 7.09
CA ALA A 187 17.39 17.94 5.89
C ALA A 187 18.55 18.90 6.18
N ALA A 188 18.42 19.71 7.25
CA ALA A 188 19.40 20.72 7.66
C ALA A 188 20.49 20.20 8.64
N ILE A 189 20.49 18.91 8.97
CA ILE A 189 21.48 18.33 9.89
C ILE A 189 22.67 17.78 9.09
N ALA A 190 23.70 18.62 8.91
CA ALA A 190 24.85 18.34 8.06
C ALA A 190 25.66 17.09 8.45
N GLU A 191 25.63 16.72 9.74
CA GLU A 191 26.28 15.53 10.28
C GLU A 191 25.61 14.24 9.81
N ILE A 192 24.34 14.31 9.38
CA ILE A 192 23.62 13.17 8.83
C ILE A 192 23.95 13.03 7.33
N PRO A 193 24.45 11.86 6.88
CA PRO A 193 24.80 11.63 5.49
C PRO A 193 23.66 11.96 4.53
N ASP A 194 23.98 12.56 3.39
CA ASP A 194 22.99 12.98 2.39
C ASP A 194 22.08 11.84 1.94
N ALA A 195 22.65 10.65 1.73
CA ALA A 195 21.88 9.45 1.37
C ALA A 195 20.80 9.12 2.42
N LEU A 196 21.11 9.29 3.72
CA LEU A 196 20.13 9.06 4.79
C LEU A 196 19.09 10.18 4.83
N ARG A 197 19.51 11.44 4.65
CA ARG A 197 18.59 12.58 4.56
C ARG A 197 17.55 12.40 3.44
N ARG A 198 17.94 11.82 2.29
CA ARG A 198 17.01 11.51 1.19
C ARG A 198 16.00 10.42 1.54
N VAL A 199 16.40 9.40 2.29
CA VAL A 199 15.55 8.27 2.72
C VAL A 199 14.48 8.72 3.72
N TYR A 200 14.83 9.60 4.66
CA TYR A 200 13.94 10.05 5.73
C TYR A 200 13.28 11.41 5.45
N ARG A 201 13.20 11.82 4.19
CA ARG A 201 12.36 12.96 3.83
C ARG A 201 10.93 12.72 4.26
N THR A 202 10.32 13.77 4.78
CA THR A 202 8.92 13.82 5.16
C THR A 202 8.04 14.04 3.92
N ALA A 203 6.73 13.82 4.06
CA ALA A 203 5.75 14.10 3.02
C ALA A 203 5.87 15.53 2.46
N TRP A 204 6.25 16.50 3.30
CA TRP A 204 6.39 17.91 2.94
C TRP A 204 7.66 18.23 2.12
N GLU A 205 8.63 17.32 2.11
CA GLU A 205 9.91 17.48 1.43
C GLU A 205 9.98 16.67 0.12
N LEU A 206 8.93 15.90 -0.17
CA LEU A 206 8.81 15.12 -1.40
C LEU A 206 8.06 15.92 -2.47
N PRO A 207 8.48 15.83 -3.74
CA PRO A 207 7.69 16.39 -4.83
C PRO A 207 6.38 15.59 -4.94
N MET A 208 5.22 16.26 -4.86
CA MET A 208 3.90 15.62 -4.99
C MET A 208 3.75 14.82 -6.29
N ARG A 209 4.47 15.22 -7.34
CA ARG A 209 4.55 14.47 -8.60
C ARG A 209 5.04 13.03 -8.39
N ALA A 210 5.99 12.79 -7.47
CA ALA A 210 6.48 11.44 -7.19
C ALA A 210 5.39 10.55 -6.59
N LEU A 211 4.51 11.09 -5.75
CA LEU A 211 3.39 10.35 -5.16
C LEU A 211 2.37 9.99 -6.25
N ILE A 212 2.10 10.91 -7.18
CA ILE A 212 1.24 10.67 -8.35
C ILE A 212 1.86 9.60 -9.26
N ASP A 213 3.16 9.67 -9.54
CA ASP A 213 3.85 8.70 -10.40
C ASP A 213 3.88 7.30 -9.77
N LEU A 214 4.09 7.21 -8.45
CA LEU A 214 3.97 5.97 -7.69
C LEU A 214 2.56 5.38 -7.77
N GLN A 215 1.53 6.21 -7.59
CA GLN A 215 0.12 5.80 -7.71
C GLN A 215 -0.20 5.30 -9.12
N ALA A 216 0.26 6.01 -10.15
CA ALA A 216 0.06 5.63 -11.53
C ALA A 216 0.77 4.31 -11.86
N ALA A 217 1.99 4.09 -11.35
CA ALA A 217 2.77 2.89 -11.62
C ALA A 217 2.11 1.61 -11.07
N ARG A 218 1.43 1.68 -9.92
CA ARG A 218 0.72 0.55 -9.33
C ARG A 218 -0.75 0.43 -9.73
N GLY A 219 -1.34 1.47 -10.30
CA GLY A 219 -2.72 1.50 -10.82
C GLY A 219 -3.11 0.30 -11.71
N PRO A 220 -2.24 -0.17 -12.63
CA PRO A 220 -2.46 -1.38 -13.44
C PRO A 220 -2.76 -2.65 -12.63
N TYR A 221 -2.48 -2.67 -11.33
CA TYR A 221 -2.67 -3.83 -10.45
C TYR A 221 -3.70 -3.55 -9.34
N ILE A 222 -4.50 -2.49 -9.48
CA ILE A 222 -5.55 -2.08 -8.53
C ILE A 222 -6.85 -1.95 -9.31
N ASP A 223 -7.79 -2.88 -9.11
CA ASP A 223 -9.04 -2.96 -9.87
C ASP A 223 -10.15 -2.02 -9.37
N GLN A 224 -9.97 -1.40 -8.21
CA GLN A 224 -10.80 -0.29 -7.73
C GLN A 224 -10.03 1.03 -7.81
N SER A 225 -9.45 1.45 -6.69
CA SER A 225 -8.67 2.67 -6.57
C SER A 225 -7.85 2.63 -5.27
N ALA A 226 -7.20 3.73 -4.96
CA ALA A 226 -6.54 3.93 -3.69
C ALA A 226 -6.75 5.35 -3.18
N SER A 227 -6.85 5.48 -1.86
CA SER A 227 -6.79 6.76 -1.18
C SER A 227 -5.38 7.33 -1.33
N LEU A 228 -5.28 8.47 -2.02
CA LEU A 228 -4.03 9.21 -2.21
C LEU A 228 -4.19 10.60 -1.60
N ASN A 229 -3.47 10.86 -0.51
CA ASN A 229 -3.33 12.19 0.06
C ASN A 229 -2.23 12.97 -0.70
N LEU A 230 -2.43 14.29 -0.85
CA LEU A 230 -1.52 15.25 -1.49
C LEU A 230 -1.47 16.55 -0.69
#